data_AF-A0AAT9ILE6-F1
#
_entry.id   AF-A0AAT9ILE6-F1
#
_cell.length_a   1.000
_cell.length_b   1.000
_cell.length_c   1.000
_cell.angle_alpha   90.00
_cell.angle_beta   90.00
_cell.angle_gamma   90.00
#
_symmetry.space_group_name_H-M   'P 1'
#
loop_
_entity.id
_entity.type
_entity.pdbx_description
1 polymer ?
#
loop_
_entity_poly.entity_id
_entity_poly.type
_entity_poly.pdbx_seq_one_letter_code
_entity_poly.pdbx_strand_id
1 'polypeptide(L)'
;MTDQPLYTFTSHIAGKNAKVSIHADRVEWEVARGVSGAKVTAGVLTGGLSMLATGVKNGKAGSEMIPVKSITSVTTARDGMLNSKVSVVTAGNTVDFRVSHAEAKIVKDTLTKLILGGAPTPGQAAAEAVQAAPAVPSAPTAPQVDVAAQLQQLAGLRDAGILTEEEFTAKKAELLSRL
;
A
#
# COMPACT_ATOMS: atom_id res chain seq x y z
N MET A 1 11.95 -3.23 19.23
CA MET A 1 10.97 -3.47 18.16
C MET A 1 10.08 -2.25 18.11
N THR A 2 10.43 -1.27 17.27
CA THR A 2 9.73 0.02 17.25
C THR A 2 8.56 -0.09 16.29
N ASP A 3 7.35 -0.26 16.85
CA ASP A 3 6.07 -0.20 16.14
C ASP A 3 5.75 1.27 15.79
N GLN A 4 6.67 1.94 15.08
CA GLN A 4 6.50 3.34 14.71
C GLN A 4 5.93 3.42 13.30
N PRO A 5 4.80 4.13 13.10
CA PRO A 5 4.27 4.35 11.77
C PRO A 5 5.24 5.23 10.97
N LEU A 6 5.50 4.81 9.72
CA LEU A 6 6.28 5.56 8.74
C LEU A 6 5.57 6.84 8.31
N TYR A 7 4.24 6.76 8.21
CA TYR A 7 3.40 7.90 7.85
C TYR A 7 2.00 7.74 8.43
N THR A 8 1.39 8.85 8.86
CA THR A 8 0.03 8.87 9.39
C THR A 8 -0.74 10.00 8.75
N PHE A 9 -1.98 9.74 8.34
CA PHE A 9 -2.86 10.73 7.71
C PHE A 9 -4.32 10.49 8.08
N THR A 10 -5.17 11.49 7.84
CA THR A 10 -6.62 11.33 8.01
C THR A 10 -7.25 11.09 6.65
N SER A 11 -8.00 10.01 6.52
CA SER A 11 -8.71 9.67 5.30
C SER A 11 -10.21 9.65 5.49
N HIS A 12 -10.96 10.03 4.45
CA HIS A 12 -12.40 9.88 4.44
C HIS A 12 -12.78 8.53 3.81
N ILE A 13 -13.26 7.60 4.63
CA ILE A 13 -13.64 6.23 4.25
C ILE A 13 -15.13 6.06 4.53
N ALA A 14 -15.92 5.71 3.51
CA ALA A 14 -17.35 5.44 3.63
C ALA A 14 -18.15 6.55 4.36
N GLY A 15 -17.80 7.82 4.15
CA GLY A 15 -18.50 8.95 4.76
C GLY A 15 -17.97 9.39 6.13
N LYS A 16 -16.89 8.77 6.64
CA LYS A 16 -16.31 9.08 7.96
C LYS A 16 -14.81 9.34 7.87
N ASN A 17 -14.32 10.17 8.78
CA ASN A 17 -12.88 10.33 8.97
C ASN A 17 -12.33 9.09 9.70
N ALA A 18 -11.26 8.54 9.16
CA ALA A 18 -10.48 7.46 9.72
C ALA A 18 -9.02 7.91 9.80
N LYS A 19 -8.37 7.64 10.93
CA LYS A 19 -6.93 7.85 11.05
C LYS A 19 -6.24 6.61 10.48
N VAL A 20 -5.40 6.81 9.48
CA VAL A 20 -4.68 5.74 8.77
C VAL A 20 -3.20 5.84 9.12
N SER A 21 -2.60 4.72 9.50
CA SER A 21 -1.19 4.59 9.84
C SER A 21 -0.54 3.59 8.89
N ILE A 22 0.51 4.01 8.20
CA ILE A 22 1.34 3.15 7.35
C ILE A 22 2.56 2.73 8.15
N HIS A 23 2.71 1.43 8.36
CA HIS A 23 3.89 0.78 8.93
C HIS A 23 4.68 0.08 7.82
N ALA A 24 5.87 -0.43 8.14
CA ALA A 24 6.72 -1.11 7.16
C ALA A 24 6.07 -2.40 6.61
N ASP A 25 5.32 -3.12 7.45
CA ASP A 25 4.71 -4.42 7.13
C ASP A 25 3.20 -4.35 6.89
N ARG A 26 2.53 -3.26 7.29
CA ARG A 26 1.06 -3.16 7.30
C ARG A 26 0.55 -1.72 7.20
N VAL A 27 -0.69 -1.58 6.77
CA VAL A 27 -1.49 -0.35 6.81
C VAL A 27 -2.68 -0.62 7.71
N GLU A 28 -2.87 0.20 8.74
CA GLU A 28 -3.99 0.05 9.69
C GLU A 28 -4.80 1.35 9.78
N TRP A 29 -6.10 1.23 10.00
CA TRP A 29 -6.96 2.37 10.22
C TRP A 29 -8.14 2.05 11.12
N GLU A 30 -8.61 3.08 11.82
CA GLU A 30 -9.78 2.97 12.68
C GLU A 30 -10.92 3.81 12.12
N VAL A 31 -12.04 3.14 11.80
CA VAL A 31 -13.27 3.82 11.40
C VAL A 31 -14.15 4.01 12.63
N ALA A 32 -14.38 5.26 13.03
CA ALA A 32 -15.21 5.57 14.18
C ALA A 32 -16.62 4.94 14.08
N ARG A 33 -17.10 4.33 15.19
CA ARG A 33 -18.48 3.86 15.33
C ARG A 33 -19.42 5.07 15.23
N GLY A 34 -20.04 5.20 14.06
CA GLY A 34 -20.99 6.27 13.79
C GLY A 34 -22.38 5.80 14.19
N VAL A 35 -22.82 6.17 15.39
CA VAL A 35 -24.24 6.19 15.71
C VAL A 35 -24.80 7.42 14.99
N SER A 36 -25.51 7.23 13.90
CA SER A 36 -26.08 8.34 13.13
C SER A 36 -27.07 9.11 14.02
N GLY A 37 -26.76 10.38 14.34
CA GLY A 37 -27.62 11.25 15.14
C GLY A 37 -29.00 11.51 14.50
N ALA A 38 -29.13 11.38 13.18
CA ALA A 38 -30.40 11.44 12.47
C ALA A 38 -31.37 10.30 12.83
N LYS A 39 -30.85 9.17 13.36
CA LYS A 39 -31.67 8.00 13.73
C LYS A 39 -32.32 8.12 15.10
N VAL A 40 -31.74 8.94 15.99
CA VAL A 40 -32.36 9.21 17.29
C VAL A 40 -33.58 10.11 17.11
N THR A 41 -33.49 11.12 16.23
CA THR A 41 -34.61 12.05 16.00
C THR A 41 -35.77 11.40 15.22
N ALA A 42 -35.50 10.54 14.23
CA ALA A 42 -36.55 9.82 13.51
C ALA A 42 -37.25 8.74 14.34
N GLY A 43 -36.56 8.11 15.30
CA GLY A 43 -37.16 7.15 16.23
C GLY A 43 -38.08 7.79 17.27
N VAL A 44 -37.79 9.04 17.68
CA VAL A 44 -38.60 9.79 18.65
C VAL A 44 -39.83 10.42 18.00
N LEU A 45 -39.75 10.87 16.74
CA LEU A 45 -40.85 11.57 16.08
C LEU A 45 -41.92 10.68 15.44
N THR A 46 -41.73 9.35 15.35
CA THR A 46 -42.68 8.45 14.65
C THR A 46 -43.19 7.29 15.52
N GLY A 47 -43.12 7.39 16.85
CA GLY A 47 -43.76 6.40 17.73
C GLY A 47 -43.27 4.96 17.50
N GLY A 48 -41.96 4.73 17.56
CA GLY A 48 -41.40 3.39 17.76
C GLY A 48 -41.40 2.41 16.57
N LEU A 49 -41.98 2.74 15.40
CA LEU A 49 -42.07 1.77 14.28
C LEU A 49 -41.06 1.99 13.13
N SER A 50 -40.35 3.12 13.09
CA SER A 50 -39.51 3.50 11.93
C SER A 50 -38.04 3.03 11.97
N MET A 51 -37.60 2.28 12.99
CA MET A 51 -36.20 1.79 13.02
C MET A 51 -35.91 0.67 11.98
N LEU A 52 -36.95 0.00 11.46
CA LEU A 52 -36.78 -1.13 10.53
C LEU A 52 -36.86 -0.74 9.04
N ALA A 53 -37.37 0.46 8.72
CA ALA A 53 -37.72 0.82 7.33
C ALA A 53 -36.63 1.58 6.55
N THR A 54 -35.65 2.20 7.24
CA THR A 54 -34.46 2.72 6.55
C THR A 54 -33.41 1.62 6.51
N GLY A 55 -33.22 1.00 5.36
CA GLY A 55 -32.17 0.02 5.09
C GLY A 55 -30.78 0.57 5.36
N VAL A 56 -30.34 0.54 6.62
CA VAL A 56 -29.02 0.97 7.02
C VAL A 56 -28.04 -0.10 6.62
N LYS A 57 -27.39 0.13 5.48
CA LYS A 57 -26.13 -0.53 5.14
C LYS A 57 -25.18 -0.36 6.32
N ASN A 58 -24.86 -1.48 6.96
CA ASN A 58 -24.05 -1.57 8.16
C ASN A 58 -22.65 -0.99 7.87
N GLY A 59 -22.44 0.29 8.16
CA GLY A 59 -21.12 0.92 8.04
C GLY A 59 -20.19 0.27 9.05
N LYS A 60 -19.39 -0.71 8.61
CA LYS A 60 -18.39 -1.42 9.40
C LYS A 60 -17.59 -0.39 10.19
N ALA A 61 -17.73 -0.44 11.49
CA ALA A 61 -16.94 0.36 12.40
C ALA A 61 -16.07 -0.59 13.20
N GLY A 62 -14.77 -0.37 13.12
CA GLY A 62 -13.74 -1.27 13.61
C GLY A 62 -12.36 -0.81 13.18
N SER A 63 -11.34 -1.41 13.80
CA SER A 63 -9.96 -1.34 13.35
C SER A 63 -9.79 -2.34 12.21
N GLU A 64 -9.32 -1.87 11.07
CA GLU A 64 -9.06 -2.70 9.89
C GLU A 64 -7.59 -2.55 9.50
N MET A 65 -7.00 -3.63 8.96
CA MET A 65 -5.57 -3.73 8.68
C MET A 65 -5.35 -4.50 7.39
N ILE A 66 -4.48 -3.97 6.53
CA ILE A 66 -3.99 -4.61 5.31
C ILE A 66 -2.48 -4.82 5.44
N PRO A 67 -1.96 -6.07 5.41
CA PRO A 67 -0.53 -6.27 5.37
C PRO A 67 0.02 -5.84 4.00
N VAL A 68 1.15 -5.13 3.99
CA VAL A 68 1.80 -4.59 2.79
C VAL A 68 2.05 -5.69 1.76
N LYS A 69 2.45 -6.89 2.20
CA LYS A 69 2.71 -8.04 1.34
C LYS A 69 1.48 -8.50 0.52
N SER A 70 0.28 -8.17 0.97
CA SER A 70 -0.97 -8.53 0.27
C SER A 70 -1.46 -7.41 -0.65
N ILE A 71 -0.81 -6.24 -0.64
CA ILE A 71 -1.11 -5.16 -1.56
C ILE A 71 -0.51 -5.52 -2.91
N THR A 72 -1.38 -5.65 -3.91
CA THR A 72 -0.99 -5.96 -5.29
C THR A 72 -0.68 -4.69 -6.09
N SER A 73 -1.40 -3.60 -5.82
CA SER A 73 -1.17 -2.32 -6.49
C SER A 73 -1.76 -1.15 -5.70
N VAL A 74 -1.22 0.04 -5.96
CA VAL A 74 -1.74 1.30 -5.42
C VAL A 74 -1.93 2.27 -6.57
N THR A 75 -3.16 2.74 -6.75
CA THR A 75 -3.51 3.71 -7.80
C THR A 75 -4.04 4.99 -7.17
N THR A 76 -3.91 6.08 -7.92
CA THR A 76 -4.40 7.40 -7.49
C THR A 76 -5.26 7.99 -8.58
N ALA A 77 -6.48 8.38 -8.24
CA ALA A 77 -7.39 9.08 -9.12
C ALA A 77 -7.76 10.43 -8.53
N ARG A 78 -8.00 11.42 -9.38
CA ARG A 78 -8.46 12.74 -8.95
C ARG A 78 -9.90 12.61 -8.43
N ASP A 79 -10.16 13.15 -7.24
CA ASP A 79 -11.44 13.04 -6.55
C ASP A 79 -11.92 14.45 -6.13
N GLY A 80 -12.36 15.19 -7.14
CA GLY A 80 -12.75 16.61 -7.01
C GLY A 80 -11.55 17.57 -7.12
N MET A 81 -11.79 18.83 -6.74
CA MET A 81 -10.81 19.90 -6.93
C MET A 81 -9.66 19.85 -5.91
N LEU A 82 -9.95 19.43 -4.68
CA LEU A 82 -9.02 19.48 -3.53
C LEU A 82 -8.48 18.13 -3.09
N ASN A 83 -9.16 17.04 -3.45
CA ASN A 83 -8.84 15.70 -2.96
C ASN A 83 -8.45 14.74 -4.08
N SER A 84 -7.74 13.69 -3.70
CA SER A 84 -7.43 12.54 -4.53
C SER A 84 -7.84 11.27 -3.79
N LYS A 85 -8.26 10.27 -4.55
CA LYS A 85 -8.56 8.94 -4.05
C LYS A 85 -7.34 8.05 -4.30
N VAL A 86 -6.79 7.50 -3.22
CA VAL A 86 -5.76 6.47 -3.26
C VAL A 86 -6.45 5.12 -3.09
N SER A 87 -6.46 4.32 -4.15
CA SER A 87 -7.06 2.98 -4.13
C SER A 87 -5.97 1.95 -3.89
N VAL A 88 -6.03 1.26 -2.76
CA VAL A 88 -5.14 0.16 -2.38
C VAL A 88 -5.84 -1.14 -2.75
N VAL A 89 -5.27 -1.87 -3.69
CA VAL A 89 -5.84 -3.12 -4.21
C VAL A 89 -5.12 -4.29 -3.56
N THR A 90 -5.92 -5.24 -3.09
CA THR A 90 -5.48 -6.55 -2.58
C THR A 90 -6.18 -7.65 -3.38
N ALA A 91 -5.76 -8.90 -3.20
CA ALA A 91 -6.31 -10.04 -3.95
C ALA A 91 -7.84 -10.21 -3.83
N GLY A 92 -8.46 -9.74 -2.73
CA GLY A 92 -9.89 -9.92 -2.47
C GLY A 92 -10.70 -8.64 -2.26
N ASN A 93 -10.06 -7.47 -2.22
CA ASN A 93 -10.74 -6.20 -1.96
C ASN A 93 -9.92 -4.99 -2.45
N THR A 94 -10.62 -3.88 -2.71
CA THR A 94 -10.02 -2.56 -2.91
C THR A 94 -10.48 -1.62 -1.81
N VAL A 95 -9.53 -0.95 -1.14
CA VAL A 95 -9.82 0.06 -0.14
C VAL A 95 -9.46 1.44 -0.69
N ASP A 96 -10.45 2.33 -0.69
CA ASP A 96 -10.32 3.70 -1.16
C ASP A 96 -10.06 4.65 0.00
N PHE A 97 -8.90 5.30 -0.02
CA PHE A 97 -8.53 6.36 0.90
C PHE A 97 -8.64 7.71 0.21
N ARG A 98 -9.60 8.55 0.61
CA ARG A 98 -9.68 9.94 0.15
C ARG A 98 -8.77 10.81 1.01
N VAL A 99 -7.86 11.55 0.38
CA VAL A 99 -6.86 12.42 1.01
C VAL A 99 -6.62 13.68 0.17
N SER A 100 -5.87 14.65 0.67
CA SER A 100 -5.45 15.80 -0.15
C SER A 100 -4.51 15.37 -1.29
N HIS A 101 -4.36 16.19 -2.34
CA HIS A 101 -3.44 15.89 -3.44
C HIS A 101 -1.98 15.73 -2.98
N ALA A 102 -1.56 16.54 -2.01
CA ALA A 102 -0.20 16.47 -1.45
C ALA A 102 0.01 15.14 -0.71
N GLU A 103 -0.94 14.76 0.16
CA GLU A 103 -0.89 13.49 0.89
C GLU A 103 -0.97 12.29 -0.06
N ALA A 104 -1.78 12.34 -1.11
CA ALA A 104 -1.89 11.26 -2.08
C ALA A 104 -0.55 10.89 -2.71
N LYS A 105 0.30 11.89 -3.00
CA LYS A 105 1.64 11.66 -3.53
C LYS A 105 2.53 10.94 -2.51
N ILE A 106 2.50 11.37 -1.25
CA ILE A 106 3.29 10.79 -0.16
C ILE A 106 2.84 9.35 0.13
N VAL A 107 1.53 9.12 0.26
CA VAL A 107 0.94 7.80 0.51
C VAL A 107 1.29 6.84 -0.63
N LYS A 108 1.10 7.26 -1.89
CA LYS A 108 1.41 6.44 -3.06
C LYS A 108 2.90 6.06 -3.09
N ASP A 109 3.79 7.03 -2.92
CA ASP A 109 5.24 6.80 -2.96
C ASP A 109 5.68 5.85 -1.85
N THR A 110 5.20 6.10 -0.62
CA THR A 110 5.50 5.26 0.55
C THR A 110 5.04 3.83 0.34
N LEU A 111 3.78 3.61 -0.04
CA LEU A 111 3.25 2.26 -0.26
C LEU A 111 3.93 1.56 -1.44
N THR A 112 4.18 2.26 -2.54
CA THR A 112 4.88 1.69 -3.71
C THR A 112 6.30 1.25 -3.32
N LYS A 113 7.02 2.07 -2.55
CA LYS A 113 8.34 1.72 -2.04
C LYS A 113 8.31 0.49 -1.15
N LEU A 114 7.30 0.36 -0.29
CA LEU A 114 7.13 -0.80 0.59
C LEU A 114 6.78 -2.07 -0.17
N ILE A 115 5.90 -1.99 -1.17
CA ILE A 115 5.52 -3.13 -2.04
C ILE A 115 6.73 -3.64 -2.83
N LEU A 116 7.57 -2.74 -3.34
CA LEU A 116 8.77 -3.08 -4.10
C LEU A 116 9.96 -3.53 -3.23
N GLY A 117 9.78 -3.66 -1.91
CA GLY A 117 10.82 -4.18 -1.00
C GLY A 117 11.84 -3.14 -0.51
N GLY A 118 11.52 -1.84 -0.58
CA GLY A 118 12.38 -0.74 -0.14
C GLY A 118 12.52 -0.55 1.39
N ALA A 119 12.20 -1.57 2.18
CA ALA A 119 12.46 -1.64 3.63
C ALA A 119 13.32 -2.88 3.91
N PRO A 120 14.32 -2.79 4.82
CA PRO A 120 15.09 -3.96 5.21
C PRO A 120 14.12 -4.99 5.78
N THR A 121 14.17 -6.21 5.28
CA THR A 121 13.39 -7.34 5.78
C THR A 121 14.14 -7.97 6.95
N PRO A 122 13.85 -7.68 8.24
CA PRO A 122 14.13 -8.64 9.29
C PRO A 122 12.99 -9.66 9.30
N GLY A 123 13.29 -10.86 8.83
CA GLY A 123 12.52 -12.05 9.21
C GLY A 123 11.18 -12.21 8.50
N GLN A 124 11.23 -12.59 7.22
CA GLN A 124 10.19 -13.48 6.68
C GLN A 124 10.78 -14.89 6.53
N ALA A 125 11.00 -15.50 7.69
CA ALA A 125 11.24 -16.92 7.88
C ALA A 125 10.39 -17.38 9.08
N ALA A 126 9.07 -17.39 8.91
CA ALA A 126 8.15 -17.96 9.90
C ALA A 126 6.77 -18.21 9.25
N ALA A 127 6.70 -19.13 8.29
CA ALA A 127 5.49 -19.91 7.99
C ALA A 127 5.78 -20.96 6.90
N GLU A 128 6.66 -21.92 7.18
CA GLU A 128 6.60 -23.24 6.53
C GLU A 128 7.38 -24.22 7.40
N ALA A 129 6.73 -24.69 8.46
CA ALA A 129 7.22 -25.78 9.30
C ALA A 129 6.34 -27.01 9.04
N VAL A 130 6.51 -27.65 7.89
CA VAL A 130 6.30 -29.10 7.77
C VAL A 130 7.24 -29.69 6.71
N GLN A 131 8.00 -30.70 7.13
CA GLN A 131 8.71 -31.74 6.35
C GLN A 131 10.18 -31.51 5.92
N ALA A 132 11.07 -31.92 6.83
CA ALA A 132 12.15 -32.91 6.66
C ALA A 132 13.10 -32.83 5.44
N ALA A 133 14.34 -32.34 5.66
CA ALA A 133 15.63 -33.02 5.42
C ALA A 133 16.80 -32.00 5.37
N PRO A 134 18.03 -32.33 5.84
CA PRO A 134 19.11 -31.35 6.00
C PRO A 134 19.99 -31.24 4.74
N ALA A 135 20.11 -30.04 4.17
CA ALA A 135 21.20 -29.71 3.25
C ALA A 135 21.55 -28.21 3.31
N VAL A 136 22.70 -27.96 3.95
CA VAL A 136 23.68 -26.85 3.82
C VAL A 136 23.18 -25.38 3.75
N PRO A 137 23.65 -24.48 4.64
CA PRO A 137 23.42 -23.05 4.50
C PRO A 137 24.40 -22.44 3.49
N SER A 138 23.90 -21.95 2.36
CA SER A 138 24.62 -20.96 1.54
C SER A 138 24.43 -19.58 2.16
N ALA A 139 25.52 -19.01 2.67
CA ALA A 139 25.59 -17.67 3.22
C ALA A 139 25.20 -16.60 2.17
N PRO A 140 24.62 -15.46 2.58
CA PRO A 140 24.34 -14.34 1.69
C PRO A 140 25.65 -13.66 1.30
N THR A 141 25.99 -13.67 0.02
CA THR A 141 27.12 -12.91 -0.52
C THR A 141 26.80 -11.41 -0.47
N ALA A 142 27.74 -10.65 0.08
CA ALA A 142 27.77 -9.19 0.17
C ALA A 142 27.52 -8.49 -1.18
N PRO A 143 27.17 -7.18 -1.22
CA PRO A 143 26.66 -6.49 -2.41
C PRO A 143 27.75 -6.36 -3.46
N GLN A 144 27.81 -7.34 -4.34
CA GLN A 144 28.57 -7.28 -5.57
C GLN A 144 27.67 -6.47 -6.49
N VAL A 145 28.10 -5.24 -6.81
CA VAL A 145 27.38 -4.30 -7.67
C VAL A 145 26.80 -5.08 -8.85
N ASP A 146 25.49 -5.30 -8.81
CA ASP A 146 24.82 -6.32 -9.62
C ASP A 146 24.76 -5.82 -11.06
N VAL A 147 25.83 -6.06 -11.82
CA VAL A 147 25.99 -5.55 -13.19
C VAL A 147 24.88 -6.08 -14.09
N ALA A 148 24.41 -7.31 -13.82
CA ALA A 148 23.26 -7.90 -14.51
C ALA A 148 21.97 -7.08 -14.28
N ALA A 149 21.71 -6.66 -13.04
CA ALA A 149 20.55 -5.81 -12.73
C ALA A 149 20.64 -4.43 -13.42
N GLN A 150 21.83 -3.83 -13.50
CA GLN A 150 22.04 -2.55 -14.19
C GLN A 150 21.85 -2.65 -15.71
N LEU A 151 22.30 -3.75 -16.33
CA LEU A 151 22.04 -4.02 -17.75
C LEU A 151 20.54 -4.16 -18.04
N GLN A 152 19.78 -4.77 -17.13
CA GLN A 152 18.34 -4.93 -17.26
C GLN A 152 17.59 -3.60 -17.14
N GLN A 153 18.03 -2.71 -16.25
CA GLN A 153 17.49 -1.35 -16.13
C GLN A 153 17.75 -0.51 -17.40
N LEU A 154 18.96 -0.59 -17.97
CA LEU A 154 19.28 0.10 -19.23
C LEU A 154 18.44 -0.41 -20.40
N ALA A 155 18.17 -1.72 -20.46
CA ALA A 155 17.33 -2.32 -21.49
C ALA A 155 15.88 -1.82 -21.40
N GLY A 156 15.33 -1.69 -20.18
CA GLY A 156 13.99 -1.14 -19.97
C GLY A 156 13.87 0.34 -20.34
N LEU A 157 14.91 1.14 -20.08
CA LEU A 157 14.94 2.55 -20.46
C LEU A 157 15.04 2.76 -21.99
N ARG A 158 15.73 1.86 -22.69
CA ARG A 158 15.77 1.84 -24.16
C ARG A 158 14.40 1.46 -24.75
N ASP A 159 13.76 0.42 -24.21
CA ASP A 159 12.44 -0.03 -24.66
C ASP A 159 11.35 1.04 -24.47
N ALA A 160 11.48 1.81 -23.38
CA ALA A 160 10.65 2.99 -23.12
C ALA A 160 10.96 4.19 -24.03
N GLY A 161 11.97 4.10 -24.92
CA GLY A 161 12.40 5.18 -25.81
C GLY A 161 13.05 6.36 -25.09
N ILE A 162 13.46 6.19 -23.83
CA ILE A 162 14.11 7.22 -23.01
C ILE A 162 15.60 7.30 -23.34
N LEU A 163 16.20 6.17 -23.71
CA LEU A 163 17.55 6.08 -24.23
C LEU A 163 17.53 5.67 -25.69
N THR A 164 18.38 6.32 -26.49
CA THR A 164 18.64 5.89 -27.86
C THR A 164 19.51 4.63 -27.90
N GLU A 165 19.47 3.89 -29.01
CA GLU A 165 20.26 2.65 -29.17
C GLU A 165 21.78 2.91 -29.02
N GLU A 166 22.23 4.09 -29.46
CA GLU A 166 23.63 4.53 -29.38
C GLU A 166 24.06 4.75 -27.92
N GLU A 167 23.22 5.42 -27.13
CA GLU A 167 23.47 5.67 -25.70
C GLU A 167 23.42 4.39 -24.86
N PHE A 168 22.49 3.49 -25.16
CA PHE A 168 22.41 2.17 -24.52
C PHE A 168 23.69 1.37 -24.77
N THR A 169 24.17 1.35 -26.01
CA THR A 169 25.37 0.59 -26.40
C THR A 169 26.62 1.13 -25.69
N ALA A 170 26.77 2.46 -25.62
CA ALA A 170 27.87 3.11 -24.90
C ALA A 170 27.87 2.74 -23.40
N LYS A 171 26.70 2.80 -22.74
CA LYS A 171 26.57 2.50 -21.31
C LYS A 171 26.74 1.02 -20.98
N LYS A 172 26.28 0.13 -21.85
CA LYS A 172 26.52 -1.31 -21.73
C LYS A 172 28.01 -1.65 -21.83
N ALA A 173 28.73 -1.04 -22.78
CA ALA A 173 30.16 -1.27 -22.95
C ALA A 173 30.97 -0.76 -21.75
N GLU A 174 30.62 0.42 -21.21
CA GLU A 174 31.22 0.99 -20.00
C GLU A 174 31.03 0.06 -18.78
N LEU A 175 29.81 -0.47 -18.60
CA LEU A 175 29.50 -1.42 -17.51
C LEU A 175 30.24 -2.74 -17.65
N LEU A 176 30.36 -3.27 -18.87
CA LEU A 176 31.10 -4.52 -19.13
C LEU A 176 32.62 -4.35 -18.98
N SER A 177 33.16 -3.16 -19.26
CA SER A 177 34.59 -2.86 -19.09
C SER A 177 34.99 -2.69 -17.62
N ARG A 178 34.00 -2.59 -16.72
CA ARG A 178 34.19 -2.46 -15.27
C ARG A 178 34.17 -3.82 -14.54
N LEU A 179 33.85 -4.90 -15.25
CA LEU A 179 34.13 -6.28 -14.79
C LEU A 179 35.61 -6.61 -14.97
#